data_AF-A0A9D0Z484-F1
#
_entry.id   AF-A0A9D0Z484-F1
#
_cell.length_a   1.000
_cell.length_b   1.000
_cell.length_c   1.000
_cell.angle_alpha   90.00
_cell.angle_beta   90.00
_cell.angle_gamma   90.00
#
_symmetry.space_group_name_H-M   'P 1'
#
loop_
_entity.id
_entity.type
_entity.pdbx_description
1 polymer ?
#
loop_
_entity_poly.entity_id
_entity_poly.type
_entity_poly.pdbx_seq_one_letter_code
_entity_poly.pdbx_strand_id
1 'polypeptide(L)'
;MTAAEAQARAAVVEAGKRLLSRGLVERTWGNVSARVSETHFVITPSGMAYETLRPEDLVLVDLRDRSWQGSRKPSSETGIHADAYRLRPEVGFVIHTHQPQASLCSTAGRGFSVEHPSLGGFVPCTAYGLPSTQTLRRAVKAQVLAHPDSPGFLLKSHGALCLGRDAAEAFAVSEALEQVCEARVSAALPPLATPPLPDLGISRRSGRMFTLTRHGQDRIYRVSDLGLRGPAAIHAAIYRMTSAQAVFHSAAPETAAASWRRGPFRPMLDDLAQIAGAEIVTAEPKPTPIACGLVACDAVMVRGLGALCTGATLEEARVVASLLEKGARAWRYGTVTPGCGPLDRRDAWLMRLIYVTQYAKRRGKPDEKAH
;
A
#
# COMPACT_ATOMS: atom_id res chain seq x y z
N MET A 1 -28.97 10.82 13.60
CA MET A 1 -28.28 10.92 12.29
C MET A 1 -29.12 11.83 11.40
N THR A 2 -28.53 12.91 10.88
CA THR A 2 -29.24 13.81 9.95
C THR A 2 -29.28 13.22 8.55
N ALA A 3 -30.15 13.74 7.67
CA ALA A 3 -30.20 13.30 6.26
C ALA A 3 -28.86 13.52 5.53
N ALA A 4 -28.21 14.68 5.78
CA ALA A 4 -26.90 15.01 5.22
C ALA A 4 -25.82 14.02 5.71
N GLU A 5 -25.84 13.63 6.99
CA GLU A 5 -24.91 12.65 7.52
C GLU A 5 -25.13 11.27 6.88
N ALA A 6 -26.39 10.83 6.73
CA ALA A 6 -26.71 9.55 6.08
C ALA A 6 -26.23 9.52 4.61
N GLN A 7 -26.44 10.59 3.86
CA GLN A 7 -25.97 10.72 2.48
C GLN A 7 -24.44 10.69 2.38
N ALA A 8 -23.75 11.46 3.23
CA ALA A 8 -22.29 11.47 3.28
C ALA A 8 -21.72 10.09 3.61
N ARG A 9 -22.34 9.37 4.55
CA ARG A 9 -21.95 7.99 4.89
C ARG A 9 -22.12 7.03 3.71
N ALA A 10 -23.25 7.09 3.01
CA ALA A 10 -23.49 6.28 1.82
C ALA A 10 -22.45 6.55 0.74
N ALA A 11 -22.16 7.83 0.46
CA ALA A 11 -21.17 8.23 -0.55
C ALA A 11 -19.76 7.72 -0.23
N VAL A 12 -19.33 7.76 1.04
CA VAL A 12 -18.00 7.24 1.44
C VAL A 12 -17.93 5.71 1.31
N VAL A 13 -19.00 4.98 1.66
CA VAL A 13 -19.03 3.51 1.49
C VAL A 13 -18.99 3.13 0.01
N GLU A 14 -19.80 3.80 -0.82
CA GLU A 14 -19.78 3.59 -2.27
C GLU A 14 -18.41 3.91 -2.87
N ALA A 15 -17.80 5.01 -2.44
CA ALA A 15 -16.46 5.39 -2.87
C ALA A 15 -15.42 4.33 -2.53
N GLY A 16 -15.46 3.77 -1.31
CA GLY A 16 -14.57 2.68 -0.91
C GLY A 16 -14.66 1.47 -1.85
N LYS A 17 -15.89 1.06 -2.19
CA LYS A 17 -16.13 -0.05 -3.14
C LYS A 17 -15.65 0.29 -4.55
N ARG A 18 -15.88 1.53 -5.02
CA ARG A 18 -15.42 2.00 -6.33
C ARG A 18 -13.89 1.99 -6.41
N LEU A 19 -13.19 2.52 -5.40
CA LEU A 19 -11.72 2.54 -5.34
C LEU A 19 -11.13 1.13 -5.42
N LEU A 20 -11.71 0.17 -4.69
CA LEU A 20 -11.31 -1.25 -4.79
C LEU A 20 -11.50 -1.80 -6.21
N SER A 21 -12.69 -1.59 -6.80
CA SER A 21 -13.00 -2.11 -8.15
C SER A 21 -12.10 -1.54 -9.24
N ARG A 22 -11.56 -0.35 -9.03
CA ARG A 22 -10.66 0.36 -9.95
C ARG A 22 -9.18 0.11 -9.66
N GLY A 23 -8.84 -0.64 -8.61
CA GLY A 23 -7.45 -0.90 -8.22
C GLY A 23 -6.69 0.33 -7.70
N LEU A 24 -7.40 1.38 -7.26
CA LEU A 24 -6.79 2.62 -6.76
C LEU A 24 -6.39 2.54 -5.27
N VAL A 25 -6.88 1.52 -4.55
CA VAL A 25 -6.49 1.19 -3.18
C VAL A 25 -6.30 -0.32 -3.04
N GLU A 26 -5.39 -0.73 -2.16
CA GLU A 26 -5.22 -2.12 -1.75
C GLU A 26 -5.73 -2.30 -0.31
N ARG A 27 -6.67 -3.23 -0.07
CA ARG A 27 -7.17 -3.59 1.27
C ARG A 27 -7.66 -2.40 2.11
N THR A 28 -7.02 -2.15 3.27
CA THR A 28 -7.40 -1.10 4.24
C THR A 28 -6.61 0.20 4.04
N TRP A 29 -5.87 0.32 2.95
CA TRP A 29 -4.98 1.45 2.69
C TRP A 29 -5.70 2.58 1.98
N GLY A 30 -5.23 3.81 2.20
CA GLY A 30 -5.99 4.99 1.84
C GLY A 30 -7.12 5.27 2.83
N ASN A 31 -7.77 6.41 2.67
CA ASN A 31 -8.94 6.78 3.44
C ASN A 31 -9.80 7.79 2.68
N VAL A 32 -11.10 7.75 2.94
CA VAL A 32 -12.08 8.57 2.24
C VAL A 32 -12.93 9.30 3.26
N SER A 33 -13.21 10.57 3.00
CA SER A 33 -14.12 11.35 3.83
C SER A 33 -15.07 12.21 3.00
N ALA A 34 -16.20 12.55 3.61
CA ALA A 34 -17.19 13.47 3.05
C ALA A 34 -17.59 14.50 4.10
N ARG A 35 -17.66 15.77 3.70
CA ARG A 35 -18.18 16.85 4.55
C ARG A 35 -19.67 16.62 4.81
N VAL A 36 -20.09 16.81 6.05
CA VAL A 36 -21.51 16.71 6.46
C VAL A 36 -22.10 18.10 6.67
N SER A 37 -21.31 19.02 7.20
CA SER A 37 -21.69 20.42 7.45
C SER A 37 -20.46 21.31 7.57
N GLU A 38 -20.65 22.59 7.89
CA GLU A 38 -19.55 23.52 8.21
C GLU A 38 -18.66 23.04 9.36
N THR A 39 -19.19 22.23 10.28
CA THR A 39 -18.50 21.84 11.51
C THR A 39 -18.16 20.36 11.58
N HIS A 40 -18.64 19.51 10.66
CA HIS A 40 -18.47 18.07 10.76
C HIS A 40 -18.22 17.41 9.40
N PHE A 41 -17.49 16.29 9.43
CA PHE A 41 -17.31 15.38 8.30
C PHE A 41 -17.31 13.92 8.77
N VAL A 42 -17.61 13.00 7.88
CA VAL A 42 -17.49 11.54 8.12
C VAL A 42 -16.26 11.00 7.42
N ILE A 43 -15.56 10.06 8.06
CA ILE A 43 -14.35 9.43 7.51
C ILE A 43 -14.34 7.93 7.79
N THR A 44 -13.64 7.19 6.92
CA THR A 44 -13.35 5.77 7.10
C THR A 44 -12.66 5.49 8.45
N PRO A 45 -13.03 4.41 9.16
CA PRO A 45 -12.39 4.02 10.41
C PRO A 45 -10.99 3.45 10.18
N SER A 46 -10.15 3.49 11.20
CA SER A 46 -8.79 2.95 11.13
C SER A 46 -8.79 1.43 10.96
N GLY A 47 -8.15 0.95 9.88
CA GLY A 47 -7.79 -0.46 9.72
C GLY A 47 -8.93 -1.40 9.33
N MET A 48 -10.05 -0.88 8.83
CA MET A 48 -11.15 -1.68 8.30
C MET A 48 -11.03 -1.84 6.78
N ALA A 49 -11.40 -3.02 6.29
CA ALA A 49 -11.44 -3.33 4.86
C ALA A 49 -12.70 -2.75 4.21
N TYR A 50 -12.54 -2.12 3.04
CA TYR A 50 -13.63 -1.46 2.32
C TYR A 50 -14.74 -2.44 1.88
N GLU A 51 -14.40 -3.71 1.66
CA GLU A 51 -15.33 -4.79 1.29
C GLU A 51 -16.42 -5.01 2.34
N THR A 52 -16.06 -4.83 3.62
CA THR A 52 -16.94 -5.06 4.77
C THR A 52 -17.46 -3.78 5.40
N LEU A 53 -17.04 -2.62 4.90
CA LEU A 53 -17.34 -1.32 5.46
C LEU A 53 -18.82 -0.97 5.27
N ARG A 54 -19.50 -0.65 6.37
CA ARG A 54 -20.91 -0.23 6.37
C ARG A 54 -21.06 1.24 6.80
N PRO A 55 -22.18 1.91 6.48
CA PRO A 55 -22.41 3.31 6.86
C PRO A 55 -22.25 3.58 8.37
N GLU A 56 -22.64 2.63 9.21
CA GLU A 56 -22.57 2.70 10.68
C GLU A 56 -21.13 2.62 11.19
N ASP A 57 -20.21 2.13 10.36
CA ASP A 57 -18.81 1.98 10.71
C ASP A 57 -17.99 3.26 10.49
N LEU A 58 -18.53 4.20 9.71
CA LEU A 58 -17.90 5.49 9.47
C LEU A 58 -17.92 6.34 10.73
N VAL A 59 -16.91 7.19 10.86
CA VAL A 59 -16.70 7.98 12.07
C VAL A 59 -17.01 9.44 11.78
N LEU A 60 -17.95 10.01 12.54
CA LEU A 60 -18.28 11.43 12.47
C LEU A 60 -17.27 12.21 13.32
N VAL A 61 -16.64 13.22 12.73
CA VAL A 61 -15.53 13.98 13.30
C VAL A 61 -15.85 15.47 13.30
N ASP A 62 -15.60 16.14 14.42
CA ASP A 62 -15.65 17.59 14.55
C ASP A 62 -14.50 18.23 13.77
N LEU A 63 -14.82 19.15 12.88
CA LEU A 63 -13.86 19.76 11.98
C LEU A 63 -12.87 20.64 12.72
N ARG A 64 -13.16 21.21 13.90
CA ARG A 64 -12.32 22.16 14.64
C ARG A 64 -11.31 21.48 15.54
N ASP A 65 -11.72 20.53 16.36
CA ASP A 65 -10.82 19.86 17.33
C ASP A 65 -10.48 18.41 16.97
N ARG A 66 -11.17 17.82 15.99
CA ARG A 66 -11.04 16.42 15.55
C ARG A 66 -11.49 15.41 16.61
N SER A 67 -12.26 15.84 17.61
CA SER A 67 -13.04 14.92 18.43
C SER A 67 -14.02 14.13 17.55
N TRP A 68 -14.40 12.94 17.97
CA TRP A 68 -15.26 12.06 17.17
C TRP A 68 -16.30 11.36 18.01
N GLN A 69 -17.36 10.92 17.34
CA GLN A 69 -18.49 10.21 17.95
C GLN A 69 -18.43 8.72 17.61
N GLY A 70 -18.87 7.89 18.56
CA GLY A 70 -18.93 6.42 18.41
C GLY A 70 -17.70 5.68 18.92
N SER A 71 -17.78 4.35 18.91
CA SER A 71 -16.75 3.45 19.47
C SER A 71 -15.57 3.18 18.53
N ARG A 72 -15.72 3.50 17.24
CA ARG A 72 -14.70 3.27 16.23
C ARG A 72 -13.73 4.43 16.17
N LYS A 73 -12.44 4.10 16.13
CA LYS A 73 -11.37 5.08 15.94
C LYS A 73 -11.36 5.54 14.48
N PRO A 74 -11.34 6.86 14.20
CA PRO A 74 -11.24 7.36 12.83
C PRO A 74 -9.86 7.02 12.23
N SER A 75 -9.70 7.20 10.91
CA SER A 75 -8.40 7.08 10.24
C SER A 75 -7.31 7.84 11.01
N SER A 76 -6.10 7.27 11.07
CA SER A 76 -4.96 7.95 11.67
C SER A 76 -4.55 9.23 10.91
N GLU A 77 -5.04 9.40 9.68
CA GLU A 77 -4.79 10.54 8.81
C GLU A 77 -5.96 11.54 8.76
N THR A 78 -6.93 11.42 9.68
CA THR A 78 -8.05 12.36 9.84
C THR A 78 -7.62 13.83 9.88
N GLY A 79 -6.43 14.12 10.41
CA GLY A 79 -5.89 15.48 10.45
C GLY A 79 -5.61 16.08 9.07
N ILE A 80 -5.24 15.28 8.08
CA ILE A 80 -5.01 15.73 6.69
C ILE A 80 -6.35 16.14 6.06
N HIS A 81 -7.39 15.31 6.21
CA HIS A 81 -8.74 15.60 5.70
C HIS A 81 -9.33 16.85 6.37
N ALA A 82 -9.19 16.97 7.69
CA ALA A 82 -9.65 18.16 8.41
C ALA A 82 -8.95 19.44 7.93
N ASP A 83 -7.64 19.40 7.67
CA ASP A 83 -6.91 20.56 7.17
C ASP A 83 -7.36 20.93 5.74
N ALA A 84 -7.61 19.93 4.87
CA ALA A 84 -8.14 20.17 3.53
C ALA A 84 -9.49 20.90 3.58
N TYR A 85 -10.45 20.39 4.36
CA TYR A 85 -11.76 21.03 4.53
C TYR A 85 -11.69 22.43 5.14
N ARG A 86 -10.77 22.70 6.08
CA ARG A 86 -10.62 24.03 6.66
C ARG A 86 -10.00 25.03 5.69
N LEU A 87 -9.05 24.58 4.86
CA LEU A 87 -8.35 25.45 3.91
C LEU A 87 -9.15 25.66 2.61
N ARG A 88 -10.07 24.75 2.30
CA ARG A 88 -10.88 24.72 1.07
C ARG A 88 -12.36 24.53 1.43
N PRO A 89 -13.09 25.60 1.81
CA PRO A 89 -14.50 25.52 2.18
C PRO A 89 -15.39 24.88 1.10
N GLU A 90 -15.02 25.06 -0.17
CA GLU A 90 -15.69 24.48 -1.35
C GLU A 90 -15.53 22.97 -1.47
N VAL A 91 -14.52 22.37 -0.81
CA VAL A 91 -14.29 20.92 -0.84
C VAL A 91 -15.31 20.21 0.04
N GLY A 92 -16.03 19.26 -0.56
CA GLY A 92 -17.03 18.41 0.10
C GLY A 92 -16.62 16.94 0.17
N PHE A 93 -15.57 16.52 -0.54
CA PHE A 93 -15.10 15.14 -0.56
C PHE A 93 -13.58 15.06 -0.70
N VAL A 94 -12.96 14.14 0.04
CA VAL A 94 -11.51 13.96 0.05
C VAL A 94 -11.17 12.47 -0.06
N ILE A 95 -10.30 12.14 -1.01
CA ILE A 95 -9.78 10.80 -1.24
C ILE A 95 -8.27 10.82 -1.02
N HIS A 96 -7.80 9.98 -0.10
CA HIS A 96 -6.38 9.64 0.03
C HIS A 96 -6.15 8.21 -0.45
N THR A 97 -5.25 8.00 -1.41
CA THR A 97 -4.93 6.68 -1.97
C THR A 97 -3.43 6.39 -2.01
N HIS A 98 -3.10 5.12 -2.16
CA HIS A 98 -1.75 4.61 -2.41
C HIS A 98 -1.66 4.09 -3.85
N GLN A 99 -2.27 4.83 -4.77
CA GLN A 99 -2.44 4.42 -6.16
C GLN A 99 -1.08 4.19 -6.87
N PRO A 100 -0.96 3.16 -7.73
CA PRO A 100 0.32 2.67 -8.22
C PRO A 100 1.24 3.75 -8.80
N GLN A 101 0.81 4.44 -9.84
CA GLN A 101 1.66 5.34 -10.63
C GLN A 101 1.88 6.66 -9.90
N ALA A 102 0.86 7.20 -9.22
CA ALA A 102 1.05 8.42 -8.43
C ALA A 102 2.04 8.21 -7.27
N SER A 103 1.97 7.06 -6.56
CA SER A 103 2.99 6.70 -5.56
C SER A 103 4.39 6.66 -6.18
N LEU A 104 4.55 6.08 -7.39
CA LEU A 104 5.83 6.07 -8.11
C LEU A 104 6.34 7.47 -8.44
N CYS A 105 5.51 8.33 -9.04
CA CYS A 105 5.89 9.71 -9.34
C CYS A 105 6.24 10.50 -8.07
N SER A 106 5.51 10.25 -6.97
CA SER A 106 5.78 10.91 -5.68
C SER A 106 7.20 10.66 -5.18
N THR A 107 7.82 9.53 -5.56
CA THR A 107 9.20 9.22 -5.16
C THR A 107 10.22 10.22 -5.69
N ALA A 108 9.89 11.07 -6.68
CA ALA A 108 10.78 12.12 -7.14
C ALA A 108 10.82 13.33 -6.20
N GLY A 109 9.81 13.50 -5.32
CA GLY A 109 9.74 14.62 -4.36
C GLY A 109 9.59 15.99 -4.99
N ARG A 110 9.08 16.05 -6.22
CA ARG A 110 8.85 17.27 -6.96
C ARG A 110 7.48 17.23 -7.61
N GLY A 111 6.79 18.37 -7.60
CA GLY A 111 5.57 18.55 -8.39
C GLY A 111 5.89 18.64 -9.89
N PHE A 112 4.85 18.69 -10.71
CA PHE A 112 4.98 18.86 -12.15
C PHE A 112 3.82 19.65 -12.73
N SER A 113 4.09 20.39 -13.80
CA SER A 113 3.06 21.02 -14.62
C SER A 113 2.30 19.98 -15.43
N VAL A 114 1.01 20.19 -15.57
CA VAL A 114 0.09 19.35 -16.32
C VAL A 114 -0.96 20.24 -16.97
N GLU A 115 -1.44 19.87 -18.15
CA GLU A 115 -2.64 20.45 -18.74
C GLU A 115 -3.72 19.38 -18.72
N HIS A 116 -4.53 19.35 -17.66
CA HIS A 116 -5.62 18.39 -17.54
C HIS A 116 -6.82 19.04 -16.85
N PRO A 117 -8.04 18.97 -17.42
CA PRO A 117 -9.22 19.66 -16.87
C PRO A 117 -9.49 19.37 -15.39
N SER A 118 -9.28 18.11 -14.96
CA SER A 118 -9.47 17.69 -13.56
C SER A 118 -8.28 17.96 -12.64
N LEU A 119 -7.10 18.35 -13.13
CA LEU A 119 -5.90 18.59 -12.31
C LEU A 119 -5.45 20.05 -12.31
N GLY A 120 -6.06 20.90 -13.14
CA GLY A 120 -5.62 22.26 -13.36
C GLY A 120 -4.29 22.31 -14.11
N GLY A 121 -3.41 23.23 -13.68
CA GLY A 121 -2.12 23.51 -14.34
C GLY A 121 -0.89 22.86 -13.68
N PHE A 122 -1.02 22.36 -12.45
CA PHE A 122 0.11 21.89 -11.66
C PHE A 122 -0.31 20.89 -10.58
N VAL A 123 0.44 19.80 -10.46
CA VAL A 123 0.32 18.80 -9.39
C VAL A 123 1.49 18.97 -8.41
N PRO A 124 1.25 19.45 -7.18
CA PRO A 124 2.30 19.61 -6.19
C PRO A 124 2.75 18.28 -5.58
N CYS A 125 3.95 18.26 -4.99
CA CYS A 125 4.44 17.14 -4.20
C CYS A 125 4.87 17.62 -2.82
N THR A 126 4.41 16.93 -1.77
CA THR A 126 4.80 17.26 -0.39
C THR A 126 6.26 16.91 -0.12
N ALA A 127 6.84 17.54 0.91
CA ALA A 127 7.99 16.95 1.59
C ALA A 127 7.60 15.60 2.22
N TYR A 128 8.58 14.73 2.41
CA TYR A 128 8.36 13.45 3.09
C TYR A 128 8.00 13.67 4.57
N GLY A 129 7.09 12.85 5.07
CA GLY A 129 6.79 12.76 6.49
C GLY A 129 6.23 11.37 6.78
N LEU A 130 6.65 10.78 7.90
CA LEU A 130 6.23 9.45 8.29
C LEU A 130 4.68 9.36 8.35
N PRO A 131 4.06 8.28 7.84
CA PRO A 131 2.61 8.06 7.90
C PRO A 131 2.03 8.31 9.27
N SER A 132 0.83 8.88 9.32
CA SER A 132 0.12 9.14 10.60
C SER A 132 0.84 10.06 11.60
N THR A 133 1.82 10.86 11.15
CA THR A 133 2.52 11.83 12.01
C THR A 133 2.13 13.28 11.73
N GLN A 134 2.44 14.17 12.69
CA GLN A 134 2.24 15.61 12.52
C GLN A 134 3.18 16.19 11.43
N THR A 135 4.31 15.56 11.14
CA THR A 135 5.23 15.96 10.07
C THR A 135 4.58 15.82 8.70
N LEU A 136 3.99 14.64 8.40
CA LEU A 136 3.25 14.42 7.17
C LEU A 136 2.10 15.42 7.04
N ARG A 137 1.29 15.58 8.09
CA ARG A 137 0.18 16.53 8.10
C ARG A 137 0.63 17.96 7.79
N ARG A 138 1.73 18.44 8.39
CA ARG A 138 2.28 19.78 8.13
C ARG A 138 2.74 19.93 6.68
N ALA A 139 3.41 18.91 6.13
CA ALA A 139 3.88 18.93 4.75
C ALA A 139 2.73 18.98 3.74
N VAL A 140 1.66 18.19 3.98
CA VAL A 140 0.44 18.23 3.18
C VAL A 140 -0.25 19.58 3.30
N LYS A 141 -0.47 20.07 4.52
CA LYS A 141 -1.10 21.38 4.78
C LYS A 141 -0.38 22.52 4.05
N ALA A 142 0.95 22.51 4.04
CA ALA A 142 1.75 23.52 3.36
C ALA A 142 1.52 23.52 1.84
N GLN A 143 1.46 22.34 1.20
CA GLN A 143 1.19 22.23 -0.23
C GLN A 143 -0.24 22.61 -0.58
N VAL A 144 -1.22 22.15 0.21
CA VAL A 144 -2.62 22.54 0.03
C VAL A 144 -2.73 24.05 0.08
N LEU A 145 -2.16 24.71 1.09
CA LEU A 145 -2.20 26.17 1.23
C LEU A 145 -1.53 26.90 0.06
N ALA A 146 -0.35 26.45 -0.37
CA ALA A 146 0.46 27.12 -1.40
C ALA A 146 -0.11 26.98 -2.82
N HIS A 147 -0.97 25.97 -3.07
CA HIS A 147 -1.50 25.66 -4.39
C HIS A 147 -3.04 25.61 -4.36
N PRO A 148 -3.73 26.77 -4.36
CA PRO A 148 -5.19 26.84 -4.28
C PRO A 148 -5.94 26.25 -5.46
N ASP A 149 -5.34 26.28 -6.65
CA ASP A 149 -5.98 25.79 -7.87
C ASP A 149 -5.70 24.30 -8.14
N SER A 150 -4.93 23.63 -7.28
CA SER A 150 -4.58 22.22 -7.42
C SER A 150 -5.54 21.34 -6.62
N PRO A 151 -6.33 20.46 -7.26
CA PRO A 151 -7.19 19.52 -6.56
C PRO A 151 -6.46 18.20 -6.21
N GLY A 152 -5.33 17.91 -6.86
CA GLY A 152 -4.56 16.68 -6.68
C GLY A 152 -3.14 16.95 -6.18
N PHE A 153 -2.70 16.18 -5.17
CA PHE A 153 -1.40 16.33 -4.54
C PHE A 153 -0.70 14.98 -4.44
N LEU A 154 0.60 14.95 -4.77
CA LEU A 154 1.46 13.82 -4.48
C LEU A 154 2.01 13.92 -3.05
N LEU A 155 1.99 12.81 -2.33
CA LEU A 155 2.58 12.67 -1.01
C LEU A 155 3.88 11.87 -1.17
N LYS A 156 5.03 12.53 -1.04
CA LYS A 156 6.36 11.95 -1.31
C LYS A 156 6.50 10.57 -0.68
N SER A 157 6.79 9.57 -1.50
CA SER A 157 7.01 8.17 -1.10
C SER A 157 5.85 7.49 -0.39
N HIS A 158 4.63 8.03 -0.55
CA HIS A 158 3.45 7.57 0.17
C HIS A 158 2.30 7.29 -0.81
N GLY A 159 1.76 8.34 -1.43
CA GLY A 159 0.55 8.19 -2.26
C GLY A 159 0.04 9.52 -2.80
N ALA A 160 -1.28 9.69 -2.83
CA ALA A 160 -1.95 10.87 -3.35
C ALA A 160 -3.07 11.37 -2.44
N LEU A 161 -3.35 12.66 -2.49
CA LEU A 161 -4.52 13.30 -1.88
C LEU A 161 -5.29 14.05 -2.98
N CYS A 162 -6.56 13.72 -3.13
CA CYS A 162 -7.44 14.26 -4.16
C CYS A 162 -8.66 14.93 -3.49
N LEU A 163 -8.93 16.17 -3.89
CA LEU A 163 -9.98 17.03 -3.35
C LEU A 163 -11.06 17.23 -4.41
N GLY A 164 -12.32 17.25 -4.00
CA GLY A 164 -13.43 17.61 -4.87
C GLY A 164 -14.58 18.27 -4.09
N ARG A 165 -15.41 19.04 -4.80
CA ARG A 165 -16.67 19.58 -4.25
C ARG A 165 -17.63 18.45 -3.87
N ASP A 166 -17.56 17.35 -4.59
CA ASP A 166 -18.30 16.13 -4.33
C ASP A 166 -17.46 14.88 -4.64
N ALA A 167 -18.06 13.71 -4.44
CA ALA A 167 -17.40 12.43 -4.70
C ALA A 167 -17.00 12.28 -6.18
N ALA A 168 -17.84 12.70 -7.12
CA ALA A 168 -17.58 12.52 -8.55
C ALA A 168 -16.35 13.30 -8.99
N GLU A 169 -16.21 14.55 -8.54
CA GLU A 169 -15.05 15.38 -8.82
C GLU A 169 -13.78 14.82 -8.17
N ALA A 170 -13.84 14.41 -6.90
CA ALA A 170 -12.67 13.81 -6.23
C ALA A 170 -12.20 12.52 -6.92
N PHE A 171 -13.12 11.72 -7.45
CA PHE A 171 -12.80 10.55 -8.28
C PHE A 171 -12.16 10.95 -9.60
N ALA A 172 -12.70 11.95 -10.30
CA ALA A 172 -12.12 12.44 -11.55
C ALA A 172 -10.68 12.92 -11.36
N VAL A 173 -10.40 13.60 -10.24
CA VAL A 173 -9.04 14.02 -9.85
C VAL A 173 -8.14 12.80 -9.60
N SER A 174 -8.60 11.81 -8.84
CA SER A 174 -7.81 10.60 -8.55
C SER A 174 -7.47 9.82 -9.82
N GLU A 175 -8.46 9.58 -10.68
CA GLU A 175 -8.30 8.85 -11.94
C GLU A 175 -7.40 9.62 -12.91
N ALA A 176 -7.60 10.94 -13.05
CA ALA A 176 -6.73 11.78 -13.88
C ALA A 176 -5.28 11.80 -13.40
N LEU A 177 -5.07 11.91 -12.09
CA LEU A 177 -3.74 11.91 -11.50
C LEU A 177 -3.01 10.59 -11.78
N GLU A 178 -3.70 9.46 -11.62
CA GLU A 178 -3.14 8.15 -11.92
C GLU A 178 -2.80 8.01 -13.41
N GLN A 179 -3.68 8.42 -14.32
CA GLN A 179 -3.45 8.38 -15.77
C GLN A 179 -2.26 9.24 -16.19
N VAL A 180 -2.16 10.48 -15.68
CA VAL A 180 -1.04 11.37 -16.01
C VAL A 180 0.26 10.81 -15.45
N CYS A 181 0.26 10.28 -14.23
CA CYS A 181 1.43 9.62 -13.67
C CYS A 181 1.80 8.36 -14.44
N GLU A 182 0.83 7.57 -14.92
CA GLU A 182 1.07 6.39 -15.75
C GLU A 182 1.77 6.75 -17.05
N ALA A 183 1.30 7.78 -17.74
CA ALA A 183 1.91 8.27 -18.97
C ALA A 183 3.36 8.72 -18.73
N ARG A 184 3.61 9.46 -17.63
CA ARG A 184 4.96 9.91 -17.26
C ARG A 184 5.90 8.75 -16.91
N VAL A 185 5.43 7.79 -16.11
CA VAL A 185 6.23 6.61 -15.74
C VAL A 185 6.53 5.76 -16.97
N SER A 186 5.54 5.54 -17.86
CA SER A 186 5.71 4.73 -19.06
C SER A 186 6.64 5.39 -20.08
N ALA A 187 6.61 6.72 -20.20
CA ALA A 187 7.56 7.46 -21.02
C ALA A 187 9.00 7.35 -20.49
N ALA A 188 9.18 7.31 -19.16
CA ALA A 188 10.50 7.18 -18.53
C ALA A 188 11.00 5.73 -18.49
N LEU A 189 10.10 4.75 -18.41
CA LEU A 189 10.41 3.35 -18.21
C LEU A 189 9.83 2.49 -19.34
N PRO A 190 10.64 2.06 -20.32
CA PRO A 190 10.17 1.07 -21.28
C PRO A 190 9.74 -0.21 -20.55
N PRO A 191 8.74 -0.93 -21.09
CA PRO A 191 8.28 -2.19 -20.51
C PRO A 191 9.40 -3.23 -20.53
N LEU A 192 9.45 -4.07 -19.50
CA LEU A 192 10.36 -5.22 -19.48
C LEU A 192 9.70 -6.41 -20.17
N ALA A 193 10.52 -7.17 -20.91
CA ALA A 193 10.14 -8.51 -21.31
C ALA A 193 9.99 -9.39 -20.07
N THR A 194 9.00 -10.29 -20.08
CA THR A 194 8.84 -11.30 -19.03
C THR A 194 9.94 -12.35 -19.18
N PRO A 195 10.90 -12.46 -18.24
CA PRO A 195 11.92 -13.48 -18.34
C PRO A 195 11.31 -14.88 -18.11
N PRO A 196 11.75 -15.92 -18.84
CA PRO A 196 11.35 -17.29 -18.55
C PRO A 196 12.03 -17.75 -17.26
N LEU A 197 11.40 -17.49 -16.12
CA LEU A 197 11.93 -17.88 -14.81
C LEU A 197 11.50 -19.30 -14.44
N PRO A 198 12.39 -20.09 -13.81
CA PRO A 198 12.00 -21.32 -13.13
C PRO A 198 10.87 -21.06 -12.13
N ASP A 199 9.80 -21.86 -12.23
CA ASP A 199 8.68 -21.81 -11.29
C ASP A 199 9.11 -22.39 -9.93
N LEU A 200 9.26 -21.52 -8.92
CA LEU A 200 9.50 -21.92 -7.54
C LEU A 200 8.18 -22.33 -6.84
N GLY A 201 7.05 -21.95 -7.41
CA GLY A 201 5.74 -22.42 -6.99
C GLY A 201 5.08 -21.60 -5.90
N ILE A 202 3.88 -22.05 -5.56
CA ILE A 202 3.02 -21.46 -4.55
C ILE A 202 2.67 -22.56 -3.56
N SER A 203 2.74 -22.31 -2.25
CA SER A 203 2.36 -23.32 -1.27
C SER A 203 1.49 -22.82 -0.15
N ARG A 204 0.71 -23.76 0.42
CA ARG A 204 -0.07 -23.57 1.64
C ARG A 204 0.27 -24.66 2.65
N ARG A 205 0.52 -24.27 3.89
CA ARG A 205 0.77 -25.18 5.01
C ARG A 205 -0.55 -25.69 5.58
N SER A 206 -0.58 -26.98 5.89
CA SER A 206 -1.63 -27.63 6.66
C SER A 206 -0.98 -28.48 7.75
N GLY A 207 -0.85 -27.89 8.94
CA GLY A 207 -0.17 -28.52 10.07
C GLY A 207 1.30 -28.88 9.78
N ARG A 208 1.58 -30.18 9.71
CA ARG A 208 2.92 -30.75 9.42
C ARG A 208 3.18 -30.99 7.93
N MET A 209 2.18 -30.75 7.09
CA MET A 209 2.26 -30.92 5.64
C MET A 209 2.15 -29.56 4.95
N PHE A 210 2.53 -29.50 3.68
CA PHE A 210 2.18 -28.38 2.81
C PHE A 210 1.88 -28.88 1.41
N THR A 211 0.93 -28.23 0.74
CA THR A 211 0.64 -28.43 -0.67
C THR A 211 1.42 -27.38 -1.46
N LEU A 212 2.26 -27.82 -2.39
CA LEU A 212 3.02 -26.99 -3.32
C LEU A 212 2.46 -27.18 -4.72
N THR A 213 1.96 -26.08 -5.29
CA THR A 213 1.51 -25.96 -6.68
C THR A 213 2.65 -25.47 -7.54
N ARG A 214 3.00 -26.23 -8.58
CA ARG A 214 3.97 -25.84 -9.62
C ARG A 214 3.47 -26.26 -10.99
N HIS A 215 3.56 -25.37 -11.97
CA HIS A 215 3.06 -25.61 -13.33
C HIS A 215 1.61 -26.17 -13.35
N GLY A 216 0.76 -25.66 -12.44
CA GLY A 216 -0.63 -26.12 -12.28
C GLY A 216 -0.81 -27.48 -11.61
N GLN A 217 0.26 -28.12 -11.14
CA GLN A 217 0.22 -29.41 -10.47
C GLN A 217 0.48 -29.29 -8.97
N ASP A 218 -0.42 -29.88 -8.18
CA ASP A 218 -0.31 -29.93 -6.73
C ASP A 218 0.44 -31.18 -6.28
N ARG A 219 1.38 -30.99 -5.35
CA ARG A 219 2.05 -32.08 -4.64
C ARG A 219 2.13 -31.77 -3.16
N ILE A 220 1.91 -32.79 -2.34
CA ILE A 220 1.90 -32.66 -0.88
C ILE A 220 3.22 -33.18 -0.30
N TYR A 221 3.83 -32.40 0.58
CA TYR A 221 5.12 -32.71 1.21
C TYR A 221 5.04 -32.55 2.72
N ARG A 222 5.93 -33.24 3.45
CA ARG A 222 6.07 -33.09 4.90
C ARG A 222 7.10 -32.00 5.21
N VAL A 223 6.75 -31.05 6.09
CA VAL A 223 7.64 -29.93 6.47
C VAL A 223 8.94 -30.42 7.12
N SER A 224 8.89 -31.53 7.86
CA SER A 224 10.04 -32.11 8.56
C SER A 224 10.96 -32.95 7.66
N ASP A 225 10.62 -33.15 6.38
CA ASP A 225 11.46 -33.92 5.47
C ASP A 225 12.70 -33.11 5.05
N LEU A 226 13.87 -33.60 5.47
CA LEU A 226 15.18 -32.99 5.17
C LEU A 226 15.78 -33.51 3.86
N GLY A 227 15.20 -34.55 3.24
CA GLY A 227 15.63 -35.11 1.97
C GLY A 227 15.06 -34.41 0.73
N LEU A 228 14.14 -33.45 0.93
CA LEU A 228 13.54 -32.67 -0.15
C LEU A 228 14.61 -31.92 -0.97
N ARG A 229 14.35 -31.76 -2.27
CA ARG A 229 15.22 -31.01 -3.20
C ARG A 229 14.44 -29.94 -3.96
N GLY A 230 15.18 -29.00 -4.55
CA GLY A 230 14.61 -27.94 -5.39
C GLY A 230 13.58 -27.08 -4.63
N PRO A 231 12.49 -26.66 -5.28
CA PRO A 231 11.48 -25.79 -4.66
C PRO A 231 10.81 -26.37 -3.41
N ALA A 232 10.56 -27.68 -3.36
CA ALA A 232 9.99 -28.31 -2.16
C ALA A 232 10.90 -28.14 -0.93
N ALA A 233 12.22 -28.23 -1.10
CA ALA A 233 13.20 -28.00 -0.03
C ALA A 233 13.18 -26.55 0.46
N ILE A 234 13.05 -25.60 -0.46
CA ILE A 234 12.96 -24.16 -0.15
C ILE A 234 11.71 -23.89 0.68
N HIS A 235 10.53 -24.32 0.23
CA HIS A 235 9.27 -24.08 0.92
C HIS A 235 9.24 -24.77 2.30
N ALA A 236 9.77 -25.99 2.42
CA ALA A 236 9.91 -26.66 3.71
C ALA A 236 10.84 -25.91 4.67
N ALA A 237 11.96 -25.35 4.19
CA ALA A 237 12.85 -24.54 5.02
C ALA A 237 12.17 -23.26 5.53
N ILE A 238 11.41 -22.57 4.67
CA ILE A 238 10.62 -21.40 5.06
C ILE A 238 9.66 -21.77 6.20
N TYR A 239 8.87 -22.84 6.06
CA TYR A 239 7.92 -23.27 7.09
C TYR A 239 8.55 -23.75 8.39
N ARG A 240 9.82 -24.18 8.38
CA ARG A 240 10.55 -24.55 9.60
C ARG A 240 11.10 -23.33 10.34
N MET A 241 11.45 -22.27 9.63
CA MET A 241 12.17 -21.11 10.19
C MET A 241 11.27 -19.90 10.44
N THR A 242 10.06 -19.88 9.87
CA THR A 242 9.13 -18.77 9.99
C THR A 242 7.75 -19.25 10.46
N SER A 243 6.90 -18.29 10.84
CA SER A 243 5.49 -18.54 11.20
C SER A 243 4.55 -18.54 9.99
N ALA A 244 5.09 -18.43 8.77
CA ALA A 244 4.32 -18.35 7.53
C ALA A 244 3.40 -19.56 7.35
N GLN A 245 2.23 -19.32 6.75
CA GLN A 245 1.27 -20.36 6.37
C GLN A 245 1.10 -20.46 4.86
N ALA A 246 1.49 -19.43 4.11
CA ALA A 246 1.53 -19.45 2.66
C ALA A 246 2.86 -18.88 2.14
N VAL A 247 3.27 -19.39 0.98
CA VAL A 247 4.42 -18.90 0.21
C VAL A 247 3.95 -18.66 -1.22
N PHE A 248 4.30 -17.52 -1.80
CA PHE A 248 4.00 -17.15 -3.17
C PHE A 248 5.30 -16.76 -3.89
N HIS A 249 5.55 -17.36 -5.06
CA HIS A 249 6.64 -16.95 -5.94
C HIS A 249 6.22 -15.80 -6.85
N SER A 250 6.83 -14.63 -6.64
CA SER A 250 6.70 -13.49 -7.53
C SER A 250 7.76 -13.56 -8.62
N ALA A 251 7.31 -13.90 -9.83
CA ALA A 251 8.11 -13.89 -11.05
C ALA A 251 7.81 -12.67 -11.95
N ALA A 252 7.17 -11.64 -11.40
CA ALA A 252 6.83 -10.43 -12.15
C ALA A 252 8.08 -9.77 -12.74
N PRO A 253 8.02 -9.18 -13.96
CA PRO A 253 9.20 -8.65 -14.65
C PRO A 253 9.99 -7.63 -13.82
N GLU A 254 9.30 -6.74 -13.11
CA GLU A 254 9.91 -5.75 -12.22
C GLU A 254 10.67 -6.41 -11.07
N THR A 255 10.04 -7.37 -10.39
CA THR A 255 10.63 -8.12 -9.28
C THR A 255 11.82 -8.95 -9.76
N ALA A 256 11.71 -9.59 -10.92
CA ALA A 256 12.78 -10.35 -11.55
C ALA A 256 14.01 -9.47 -11.83
N ALA A 257 13.80 -8.30 -12.44
CA ALA A 257 14.88 -7.35 -12.71
C ALA A 257 15.52 -6.84 -11.40
N ALA A 258 14.71 -6.48 -10.40
CA ALA A 258 15.20 -6.03 -9.11
C ALA A 258 15.98 -7.11 -8.34
N SER A 259 15.68 -8.39 -8.56
CA SER A 259 16.36 -9.52 -7.89
C SER A 259 17.84 -9.68 -8.28
N TRP A 260 18.28 -9.05 -9.37
CA TRP A 260 19.70 -9.03 -9.76
C TRP A 260 20.54 -8.00 -9.01
N ARG A 261 19.91 -7.12 -8.23
CA ARG A 261 20.61 -6.08 -7.48
C ARG A 261 21.63 -6.66 -6.50
N ARG A 262 22.73 -5.92 -6.32
CA ARG A 262 23.67 -6.16 -5.23
C ARG A 262 23.17 -5.47 -3.97
N GLY A 263 23.34 -6.15 -2.84
CA GLY A 263 22.91 -5.66 -1.54
C GLY A 263 21.38 -5.77 -1.35
N PRO A 264 20.89 -5.29 -0.21
CA PRO A 264 19.47 -5.38 0.11
C PRO A 264 18.63 -4.43 -0.74
N PHE A 265 17.39 -4.85 -0.99
CA PHE A 265 16.35 -4.06 -1.61
C PHE A 265 15.68 -3.18 -0.53
N ARG A 266 15.96 -1.87 -0.58
CA ARG A 266 15.42 -0.89 0.35
C ARG A 266 14.13 -0.27 -0.20
N PRO A 267 13.03 -0.22 0.58
CA PRO A 267 11.79 0.37 0.13
C PRO A 267 11.92 1.84 -0.27
N MET A 268 11.26 2.23 -1.35
CA MET A 268 11.07 3.64 -1.75
C MET A 268 9.71 4.20 -1.35
N LEU A 269 8.82 3.31 -0.91
CA LEU A 269 7.43 3.58 -0.58
C LEU A 269 7.11 3.02 0.82
N ASP A 270 6.25 3.73 1.53
CA ASP A 270 5.86 3.42 2.90
C ASP A 270 5.12 2.08 3.02
N ASP A 271 4.25 1.79 2.05
CA ASP A 271 3.44 0.57 2.00
C ASP A 271 4.31 -0.70 1.94
N LEU A 272 5.33 -0.69 1.08
CA LEU A 272 6.29 -1.79 0.98
C LEU A 272 7.08 -1.96 2.29
N ALA A 273 7.52 -0.86 2.92
CA ALA A 273 8.28 -0.93 4.17
C ALA A 273 7.46 -1.54 5.31
N GLN A 274 6.19 -1.18 5.42
CA GLN A 274 5.27 -1.70 6.43
C GLN A 274 4.96 -3.18 6.19
N ILE A 275 4.58 -3.55 4.96
CA ILE A 275 4.06 -4.88 4.63
C ILE A 275 5.15 -5.91 4.36
N ALA A 276 6.11 -5.61 3.48
CA ALA A 276 7.11 -6.59 3.07
C ALA A 276 8.33 -6.59 3.99
N GLY A 277 8.76 -5.40 4.45
CA GLY A 277 9.87 -5.25 5.37
C GLY A 277 10.71 -4.01 5.13
N ALA A 278 11.42 -3.57 6.17
CA ALA A 278 12.25 -2.37 6.14
C ALA A 278 13.50 -2.52 5.26
N GLU A 279 13.98 -3.76 5.08
CA GLU A 279 15.15 -4.08 4.27
C GLU A 279 15.04 -5.52 3.75
N ILE A 280 14.70 -5.68 2.47
CA ILE A 280 14.45 -7.00 1.87
C ILE A 280 15.76 -7.56 1.34
N VAL A 281 16.18 -8.71 1.85
CA VAL A 281 17.45 -9.34 1.48
C VAL A 281 17.36 -9.98 0.09
N THR A 282 18.46 -9.95 -0.65
CA THR A 282 18.66 -10.77 -1.85
C THR A 282 19.47 -12.01 -1.49
N ALA A 283 18.82 -13.18 -1.57
CA ALA A 283 19.39 -14.46 -1.24
C ALA A 283 19.78 -15.26 -2.50
N GLU A 284 20.82 -16.09 -2.37
CA GLU A 284 21.10 -17.14 -3.35
C GLU A 284 19.94 -18.15 -3.38
N PRO A 285 19.69 -18.84 -4.52
CA PRO A 285 18.58 -19.78 -4.68
C PRO A 285 18.82 -21.11 -3.93
N LYS A 286 18.95 -21.01 -2.60
CA LYS A 286 19.22 -22.11 -1.67
C LYS A 286 18.24 -22.03 -0.50
N PRO A 287 17.81 -23.18 0.08
CA PRO A 287 16.77 -23.19 1.12
C PRO A 287 17.08 -22.30 2.33
N THR A 288 18.26 -22.45 2.95
CA THR A 288 18.60 -21.75 4.19
C THR A 288 18.74 -20.23 4.00
N PRO A 289 19.51 -19.71 3.02
CA PRO A 289 19.60 -18.26 2.80
C PRO A 289 18.24 -17.60 2.54
N ILE A 290 17.38 -18.24 1.76
CA ILE A 290 16.02 -17.76 1.48
C ILE A 290 15.21 -17.71 2.78
N ALA A 291 15.18 -18.81 3.54
CA ALA A 291 14.41 -18.89 4.77
C ALA A 291 14.90 -17.88 5.83
N CYS A 292 16.22 -17.66 5.95
CA CYS A 292 16.79 -16.61 6.80
C CYS A 292 16.30 -15.21 6.40
N GLY A 293 16.23 -14.90 5.10
CA GLY A 293 15.75 -13.61 4.60
C GLY A 293 14.28 -13.32 4.97
N LEU A 294 13.49 -14.36 5.24
CA LEU A 294 12.08 -14.28 5.60
C LEU A 294 11.82 -14.30 7.12
N VAL A 295 12.86 -14.29 7.96
CA VAL A 295 12.67 -14.28 9.43
C VAL A 295 12.14 -12.93 9.91
N ALA A 296 12.66 -11.82 9.37
CA ALA A 296 12.28 -10.46 9.76
C ALA A 296 11.43 -9.73 8.72
N CYS A 297 11.29 -10.31 7.52
CA CYS A 297 10.58 -9.75 6.38
C CYS A 297 9.56 -10.77 5.85
N ASP A 298 8.51 -10.28 5.22
CA ASP A 298 7.54 -11.12 4.51
C ASP A 298 7.91 -11.33 3.04
N ALA A 299 9.05 -10.79 2.59
CA ALA A 299 9.59 -11.00 1.26
C ALA A 299 11.10 -11.22 1.31
N VAL A 300 11.60 -12.02 0.36
CA VAL A 300 13.03 -12.18 0.07
C VAL A 300 13.21 -12.22 -1.44
N MET A 301 14.14 -11.41 -1.97
CA MET A 301 14.54 -11.50 -3.36
C MET A 301 15.38 -12.77 -3.55
N VAL A 302 15.11 -13.53 -4.60
CA VAL A 302 15.90 -14.71 -4.97
C VAL A 302 16.70 -14.34 -6.20
N ARG A 303 18.03 -14.36 -6.10
CA ARG A 303 18.92 -13.81 -7.14
C ARG A 303 18.57 -14.37 -8.52
N GLY A 304 18.11 -13.49 -9.41
CA GLY A 304 17.75 -13.79 -10.79
C GLY A 304 16.46 -14.59 -10.98
N LEU A 305 15.74 -14.92 -9.90
CA LEU A 305 14.52 -15.71 -9.92
C LEU A 305 13.31 -14.94 -9.40
N GLY A 306 13.39 -13.61 -9.23
CA GLY A 306 12.31 -12.82 -8.65
C GLY A 306 12.33 -12.85 -7.13
N ALA A 307 11.20 -13.17 -6.48
CA ALA A 307 11.11 -13.16 -5.02
C ALA A 307 10.15 -14.22 -4.46
N LEU A 308 10.37 -14.62 -3.21
CA LEU A 308 9.39 -15.37 -2.44
C LEU A 308 8.76 -14.46 -1.39
N CYS A 309 7.44 -14.48 -1.34
CA CYS A 309 6.61 -13.69 -0.43
C CYS A 309 5.83 -14.63 0.50
N THR A 310 5.68 -14.25 1.76
CA THR A 310 5.02 -15.05 2.79
C THR A 310 3.84 -14.31 3.41
N GLY A 311 2.90 -15.08 3.97
CA GLY A 311 1.75 -14.53 4.70
C GLY A 311 1.05 -15.59 5.55
N ALA A 312 0.07 -15.15 6.36
CA ALA A 312 -0.82 -16.07 7.07
C ALA A 312 -1.86 -16.72 6.14
N THR A 313 -2.13 -16.08 5.00
CA THR A 313 -2.95 -16.61 3.91
C THR A 313 -2.24 -16.43 2.58
N LEU A 314 -2.67 -17.15 1.55
CA LEU A 314 -2.10 -16.94 0.20
C LEU A 314 -2.41 -15.53 -0.32
N GLU A 315 -3.55 -14.97 0.04
CA GLU A 315 -3.94 -13.62 -0.34
C GLU A 315 -2.97 -12.58 0.25
N GLU A 316 -2.59 -12.72 1.53
CA GLU A 316 -1.55 -11.88 2.14
C GLU A 316 -0.21 -11.99 1.41
N ALA A 317 0.24 -13.21 1.09
CA ALA A 317 1.48 -13.41 0.35
C ALA A 317 1.44 -12.76 -1.05
N ARG A 318 0.27 -12.74 -1.70
CA ARG A 318 0.07 -12.06 -3.00
C ARG A 318 0.10 -10.54 -2.87
N VAL A 319 -0.45 -9.97 -1.80
CA VAL A 319 -0.35 -8.53 -1.54
C VAL A 319 1.10 -8.11 -1.30
N VAL A 320 1.86 -8.90 -0.53
CA VAL A 320 3.30 -8.66 -0.37
C VAL A 320 4.01 -8.68 -1.74
N ALA A 321 3.65 -9.61 -2.63
CA ALA A 321 4.20 -9.67 -3.98
C ALA A 321 3.81 -8.47 -4.86
N SER A 322 2.55 -8.01 -4.81
CA SER A 322 2.08 -6.80 -5.51
C SER A 322 2.87 -5.57 -5.08
N LEU A 323 3.00 -5.35 -3.77
CA LEU A 323 3.76 -4.24 -3.23
C LEU A 323 5.25 -4.33 -3.58
N LEU A 324 5.80 -5.55 -3.61
CA LEU A 324 7.18 -5.76 -4.03
C LEU A 324 7.38 -5.42 -5.51
N GLU A 325 6.43 -5.77 -6.37
CA GLU A 325 6.43 -5.39 -7.78
C GLU A 325 6.34 -3.87 -7.96
N LYS A 326 5.38 -3.22 -7.27
CA LYS A 326 5.25 -1.75 -7.22
C LYS A 326 6.56 -1.10 -6.75
N GLY A 327 7.15 -1.61 -5.67
CA GLY A 327 8.42 -1.12 -5.14
C GLY A 327 9.60 -1.34 -6.08
N ALA A 328 9.67 -2.49 -6.76
CA ALA A 328 10.68 -2.78 -7.77
C ALA A 328 10.56 -1.81 -8.97
N ARG A 329 9.34 -1.51 -9.40
CA ARG A 329 9.07 -0.52 -10.44
C ARG A 329 9.45 0.90 -9.98
N ALA A 330 9.15 1.27 -8.73
CA ALA A 330 9.60 2.53 -8.13
C ALA A 330 11.12 2.63 -8.08
N TRP A 331 11.81 1.53 -7.75
CA TRP A 331 13.25 1.44 -7.81
C TRP A 331 13.78 1.69 -9.22
N ARG A 332 13.24 1.02 -10.23
CA ARG A 332 13.64 1.25 -11.63
C ARG A 332 13.37 2.68 -12.06
N TYR A 333 12.22 3.24 -11.70
CA TYR A 333 11.87 4.64 -11.96
C TYR A 333 12.93 5.59 -11.38
N GLY A 334 13.40 5.29 -10.16
CA GLY A 334 14.46 6.06 -9.52
C GLY A 334 15.85 5.92 -10.13
N THR A 335 16.11 4.89 -10.95
CA THR A 335 17.37 4.80 -11.69
C THR A 335 17.45 5.74 -12.89
N VAL A 336 16.31 6.22 -13.39
CA VAL A 336 16.21 7.13 -14.55
C VAL A 336 15.66 8.50 -14.18
N THR A 337 15.04 8.64 -13.01
CA THR A 337 14.43 9.89 -12.53
C THR A 337 15.23 10.45 -11.35
N PRO A 338 15.83 11.65 -11.47
CA PRO A 338 16.61 12.22 -10.37
C PRO A 338 15.73 12.55 -9.15
N GLY A 339 16.33 12.58 -7.96
CA GLY A 339 15.62 12.91 -6.70
C GLY A 339 14.81 11.75 -6.09
N CYS A 340 14.77 10.62 -6.78
CA CYS A 340 14.26 9.35 -6.28
C CYS A 340 15.32 8.65 -5.41
N GLY A 341 14.93 8.24 -4.21
CA GLY A 341 15.79 7.50 -3.30
C GLY A 341 15.00 6.60 -2.36
N PRO A 342 15.63 5.60 -1.75
CA PRO A 342 14.99 4.78 -0.73
C PRO A 342 14.67 5.61 0.51
N LEU A 343 13.66 5.15 1.25
CA LEU A 343 13.32 5.68 2.56
C LEU A 343 14.51 5.60 3.52
N ASP A 344 14.55 6.50 4.50
CA ASP A 344 15.52 6.40 5.60
C ASP A 344 15.37 5.05 6.32
N ARG A 345 16.50 4.45 6.73
CA ARG A 345 16.49 3.09 7.33
C ARG A 345 15.75 3.08 8.67
N ARG A 346 15.86 4.15 9.47
CA ARG A 346 15.20 4.25 10.78
C ARG A 346 13.70 4.40 10.60
N ASP A 347 13.28 5.22 9.65
CA ASP A 347 11.86 5.42 9.33
C ASP A 347 11.22 4.13 8.81
N ALA A 348 11.87 3.43 7.88
CA ALA A 348 11.39 2.15 7.36
C ALA A 348 11.27 1.08 8.47
N TRP A 349 12.27 1.01 9.37
CA TRP A 349 12.24 0.09 10.51
C TRP A 349 11.13 0.44 11.51
N LEU A 350 10.95 1.72 11.83
CA LEU A 350 9.90 2.19 12.73
C LEU A 350 8.51 1.87 12.16
N MET A 351 8.29 2.12 10.87
CA MET A 351 7.05 1.76 10.18
C MET A 351 6.75 0.26 10.27
N ARG A 352 7.75 -0.58 9.97
CA ARG A 352 7.62 -2.03 10.07
C ARG A 352 7.27 -2.47 11.49
N LEU A 353 7.93 -1.91 12.51
CA LEU A 353 7.66 -2.22 13.90
C LEU A 353 6.22 -1.85 14.29
N ILE A 354 5.76 -0.65 13.92
CA ILE A 354 4.40 -0.18 14.20
C ILE A 354 3.39 -1.11 13.53
N TYR A 355 3.59 -1.42 12.25
CA TYR A 355 2.71 -2.30 11.48
C TYR A 355 2.60 -3.68 12.12
N VAL A 356 3.73 -4.36 12.39
CA VAL A 356 3.74 -5.70 13.00
C VAL A 356 3.06 -5.70 14.37
N THR A 357 3.30 -4.65 15.18
CA THR A 357 2.67 -4.52 16.50
C THR A 357 1.15 -4.33 16.40
N GLN A 358 0.68 -3.52 15.46
CA GLN A 358 -0.75 -3.32 15.23
C GLN A 358 -1.40 -4.59 14.67
N TYR A 359 -0.74 -5.28 13.74
CA TYR A 359 -1.21 -6.52 13.15
C TYR A 359 -1.34 -7.64 14.20
N ALA A 360 -0.33 -7.79 15.07
CA ALA A 360 -0.37 -8.75 16.18
C ALA A 360 -1.55 -8.49 17.13
N LYS A 361 -1.84 -7.23 17.46
CA LYS A 361 -3.01 -6.83 18.27
C LYS A 361 -4.34 -7.21 17.61
N ARG A 362 -4.43 -7.20 16.28
CA ARG A 362 -5.64 -7.61 15.55
C ARG A 362 -5.84 -9.12 15.59
N ARG A 363 -4.79 -9.93 15.41
CA ARG A 363 -4.86 -11.39 15.53
C ARG A 363 -5.16 -11.89 16.94
N GLY A 364 -4.82 -11.11 17.97
CA GLY A 364 -5.07 -11.44 19.37
C GLY A 364 -6.49 -11.10 19.87
N LYS A 365 -7.32 -10.43 19.06
CA LYS A 365 -8.74 -10.23 19.38
C LYS A 365 -9.53 -11.42 18.81
N PRO A 366 -10.23 -12.22 19.63
CA PRO A 366 -11.18 -13.17 19.09
C PRO A 366 -12.21 -12.42 18.25
N ASP A 367 -12.62 -13.02 17.13
CA ASP A 367 -13.73 -12.52 16.31
C ASP A 367 -14.99 -12.50 17.18
N GLU A 368 -15.29 -11.35 17.79
CA GLU A 368 -16.42 -11.18 18.69
C GLU A 368 -17.77 -11.05 17.94
N LYS A 369 -17.83 -11.48 16.67
CA LYS A 369 -19.06 -11.49 15.86
C LYS A 369 -19.12 -12.69 14.94
N ALA A 370 -19.30 -13.87 15.54
CA ALA A 370 -19.91 -15.01 14.89
C ALA A 370 -21.00 -15.59 15.81
N HIS A 371 -22.06 -14.81 16.05
CA HIS A 371 -23.36 -15.28 16.53
C HIS A 371 -24.46 -14.41 15.92
#